data_AF-A0A416GB96-F1
#
_entry.id   AF-A0A416GB96-F1
#
_cell.length_a   1.000
_cell.length_b   1.000
_cell.length_c   1.000
_cell.angle_alpha   90.00
_cell.angle_beta   90.00
_cell.angle_gamma   90.00
#
_symmetry.space_group_name_H-M   'P 1'
#
loop_
_entity.id
_entity.type
_entity.pdbx_description
1 polymer ?
#
loop_
_entity_poly.entity_id
_entity_poly.type
_entity_poly.pdbx_seq_one_letter_code
_entity_poly.pdbx_strand_id
1 'polypeptide(L)'
;MIVMKNLNIKIGCLFLFLIIGFPCQGQEENKFPQGKDLLLPELMEQKSELTVFTKLLQETGWDKALMQSKDEHYKPIQTPPSTSPLGSSELSFIPQERPFAFTVFAESDPVFSSLGISDAATLTAYLQDHLADNMTYSNLLYDDQYTNENHVANRFVSYHLLPQKLGPNQLVYHYNELNFDLQDYIKTGIAKPTVPVYDYYATMGTPQRLLKIYESKESEGVRINRFVSFDQQEYQEKEVISEGLSLSQERMYAASNGNVYLLDDLLLYDDQTVYKGFAQERVRVDIASISPELMNLGYRRLLSTSPARAFYLEPNYQDKIKVFAGDLYYLPGYNSGWSDYQGDELLLVSTNGALDILIELPPVSLDGIYQLRLGLSGNPSRSIVQYYWGDEDIMQPVGLPIDERTSYNEGYEAYGRNDSSFVDLDLILSQGGHMRVPNVFKSAFTSNIRDYSPLGRRIVGSFDMKADKKYYFRIKSVGTSNGQLFLDYLELVPATVFQNPEKAEDIW
;
A
#
# COMPACT_ATOMS: atom_id res chain seq x y z
N MET A 1 -45.90 -54.28 -13.82
CA MET A 1 -47.28 -53.80 -14.11
C MET A 1 -47.55 -52.63 -13.16
N ILE A 2 -47.85 -51.46 -13.74
CA ILE A 2 -48.44 -50.27 -13.11
C ILE A 2 -47.50 -49.27 -12.37
N VAL A 3 -47.25 -48.22 -13.15
CA VAL A 3 -46.92 -46.81 -12.89
C VAL A 3 -47.86 -46.14 -11.87
N MET A 4 -47.34 -45.25 -11.02
CA MET A 4 -48.02 -44.02 -10.55
C MET A 4 -46.93 -42.93 -10.34
N LYS A 5 -46.72 -41.95 -11.24
CA LYS A 5 -47.45 -40.71 -11.55
C LYS A 5 -47.60 -39.71 -10.38
N ASN A 6 -46.85 -38.61 -10.52
CA ASN A 6 -47.10 -37.21 -10.15
C ASN A 6 -48.35 -36.86 -9.33
N LEU A 7 -48.15 -36.05 -8.28
CA LEU A 7 -49.12 -35.04 -7.90
C LEU A 7 -48.42 -33.72 -7.53
N ASN A 8 -48.61 -32.73 -8.41
CA ASN A 8 -48.39 -31.32 -8.15
C ASN A 8 -49.35 -30.83 -7.07
N ILE A 9 -48.84 -30.19 -6.02
CA ILE A 9 -49.61 -29.26 -5.20
C ILE A 9 -48.85 -27.94 -5.14
N LYS A 10 -49.38 -26.96 -5.88
CA LYS A 10 -49.08 -25.53 -5.73
C LYS A 10 -49.64 -25.09 -4.38
N ILE A 11 -48.76 -24.69 -3.45
CA ILE A 11 -49.11 -23.77 -2.37
C ILE A 11 -48.17 -22.59 -2.52
N GLY A 12 -48.74 -21.46 -2.94
CA GLY A 12 -48.05 -20.18 -2.96
C GLY A 12 -47.87 -19.70 -1.52
N CYS A 13 -46.62 -19.60 -1.09
CA CYS A 13 -46.24 -18.74 0.01
C CYS A 13 -45.58 -17.49 -0.57
N LEU A 14 -46.37 -16.43 -0.62
CA LEU A 14 -45.93 -15.06 -0.85
C LEU A 14 -45.05 -14.66 0.35
N PHE A 15 -43.74 -14.87 0.27
CA PHE A 15 -42.82 -14.26 1.24
C PHE A 15 -42.62 -12.80 0.83
N LEU A 16 -43.35 -11.91 1.50
CA LEU A 16 -42.92 -10.51 1.63
C LEU A 16 -41.55 -10.53 2.32
N PHE A 17 -40.47 -10.34 1.56
CA PHE A 17 -39.21 -9.90 2.13
C PHE A 17 -39.37 -8.42 2.49
N LEU A 18 -39.63 -8.17 3.77
CA LEU A 18 -39.36 -6.87 4.36
C LEU A 18 -37.85 -6.63 4.20
N ILE A 19 -37.49 -5.65 3.37
CA ILE A 19 -36.13 -5.10 3.30
C ILE A 19 -35.89 -4.41 4.65
N ILE A 20 -35.29 -5.15 5.58
CA ILE A 20 -34.63 -4.59 6.74
C ILE A 20 -33.16 -4.63 6.38
N GLY A 21 -32.61 -3.46 6.06
CA GLY A 21 -31.17 -3.31 5.90
C GLY A 21 -30.50 -3.74 7.19
N PHE A 22 -29.84 -4.90 7.17
CA PHE A 22 -28.92 -5.27 8.22
C PHE A 22 -27.66 -4.44 8.00
N PRO A 23 -27.30 -3.51 8.90
CA PRO A 23 -25.94 -3.00 8.91
C PRO A 23 -25.01 -4.21 9.11
N CYS A 24 -23.85 -4.16 8.47
CA CYS A 24 -22.80 -5.17 8.56
C CYS A 24 -22.30 -5.29 10.00
N GLN A 25 -23.07 -5.96 10.87
CA GLN A 25 -22.70 -6.31 12.24
C GLN A 25 -21.81 -7.56 12.19
N GLY A 26 -20.61 -7.32 11.69
CA GLY A 26 -19.47 -8.23 11.73
C GLY A 26 -18.18 -7.47 12.00
N GLN A 27 -18.27 -6.26 12.57
CA GLN A 27 -17.15 -5.65 13.25
C GLN A 27 -16.88 -6.53 14.48
N GLU A 28 -15.77 -7.27 14.49
CA GLU A 28 -14.94 -7.11 15.67
C GLU A 28 -14.67 -5.61 15.72
N GLU A 29 -15.40 -4.91 16.59
CA GLU A 29 -15.11 -3.54 16.90
C GLU A 29 -13.60 -3.50 17.14
N ASN A 30 -12.89 -2.85 16.25
CA ASN A 30 -11.64 -2.20 16.61
C ASN A 30 -12.04 -1.27 17.77
N LYS A 31 -12.01 -1.80 19.00
CA LYS A 31 -12.33 -1.09 20.24
C LYS A 31 -11.17 -0.15 20.56
N PHE A 32 -10.83 0.70 19.60
CA PHE A 32 -10.12 1.92 19.88
C PHE A 32 -11.18 2.88 20.43
N PRO A 33 -10.93 3.54 21.56
CA PRO A 33 -11.81 4.60 22.02
C PRO A 33 -11.91 5.62 20.88
N GLN A 34 -13.07 5.70 20.22
CA GLN A 34 -13.41 6.89 19.44
C GLN A 34 -13.29 8.06 20.42
N GLY A 35 -12.24 8.86 20.25
CA GLY A 35 -12.20 10.17 20.88
C GLY A 35 -13.48 10.88 20.50
N LYS A 36 -14.28 11.25 21.51
CA LYS A 36 -15.54 12.01 21.35
C LYS A 36 -15.36 13.10 20.31
N ASP A 37 -16.15 13.05 19.23
CA ASP A 37 -16.50 14.10 18.24
C ASP A 37 -15.40 14.99 17.62
N LEU A 38 -14.14 14.94 18.05
CA LEU A 38 -13.09 15.85 17.63
C LEU A 38 -12.36 15.35 16.38
N LEU A 39 -12.00 16.28 15.51
CA LEU A 39 -11.07 16.07 14.41
C LEU A 39 -9.62 16.23 14.89
N LEU A 40 -8.67 15.75 14.10
CA LEU A 40 -7.24 15.75 14.45
C LEU A 40 -6.72 17.12 14.93
N PRO A 41 -6.92 18.23 14.20
CA PRO A 41 -6.43 19.54 14.66
C PRO A 41 -6.99 19.93 16.03
N GLU A 42 -8.29 19.75 16.25
CA GLU A 42 -8.96 20.08 17.51
C GLU A 42 -8.49 19.19 18.67
N LEU A 43 -8.22 17.91 18.39
CA LEU A 43 -7.63 16.99 19.36
C LEU A 43 -6.22 17.45 19.75
N MET A 44 -5.38 17.80 18.77
CA MET A 44 -3.99 18.19 18.98
C MET A 44 -3.88 19.50 19.77
N GLU A 45 -4.78 20.48 19.54
CA GLU A 45 -4.88 21.72 20.33
C GLU A 45 -5.11 21.47 21.83
N GLN A 46 -5.73 20.33 22.19
CA GLN A 46 -5.99 19.96 23.59
C GLN A 46 -4.84 19.19 24.24
N LYS A 47 -3.77 18.87 23.52
CA LYS A 47 -2.62 18.12 24.03
C LYS A 47 -1.44 19.05 24.28
N SER A 48 -1.10 19.24 25.55
CA SER A 48 0.03 20.07 25.98
C SER A 48 1.40 19.58 25.53
N GLU A 49 1.50 18.34 25.03
CA GLU A 49 2.74 17.76 24.50
C GLU A 49 2.90 18.03 22.99
N LEU A 50 1.90 18.64 22.35
CA LEU A 50 1.82 18.88 20.90
C LEU A 50 1.70 20.39 20.56
N THR A 51 1.98 21.28 21.51
CA THR A 51 1.78 22.72 21.34
C THR A 51 2.54 23.27 20.13
N VAL A 52 3.82 22.90 19.99
CA VAL A 52 4.68 23.39 18.91
C VAL A 52 4.24 22.78 17.58
N PHE A 53 4.03 21.46 17.51
CA PHE A 53 3.60 20.82 16.25
C PHE A 53 2.23 21.34 15.78
N THR A 54 1.30 21.57 16.70
CA THR A 54 -0.02 22.15 16.38
C THR A 54 0.11 23.56 15.81
N LYS A 55 0.98 24.39 16.39
CA LYS A 55 1.28 25.72 15.87
C LYS A 55 1.90 25.65 14.46
N LEU A 56 2.80 24.70 14.21
CA LEU A 56 3.38 24.46 12.89
C LEU A 56 2.32 24.08 11.85
N LEU A 57 1.36 23.20 12.21
CA LEU A 57 0.23 22.86 11.33
C LEU A 57 -0.59 24.10 10.95
N GLN A 58 -0.88 24.98 11.92
CA GLN A 58 -1.63 26.22 11.69
C GLN A 58 -0.87 27.22 10.82
N GLU A 59 0.43 27.43 11.08
CA GLU A 59 1.28 28.37 10.33
C GLU A 59 1.53 27.91 8.88
N THR A 60 1.62 26.60 8.66
CA THR A 60 1.78 26.00 7.32
C THR A 60 0.45 25.75 6.59
N GLY A 61 -0.68 25.88 7.30
CA GLY A 61 -2.04 25.71 6.76
C GLY A 61 -2.50 24.26 6.60
N TRP A 62 -1.73 23.29 7.09
CA TRP A 62 -2.07 21.86 7.04
C TRP A 62 -3.20 21.48 8.00
N ASP A 63 -3.40 22.26 9.08
CA ASP A 63 -4.55 22.13 9.98
C ASP A 63 -5.87 22.09 9.20
N LYS A 64 -6.05 22.95 8.20
CA LYS A 64 -7.26 23.03 7.37
C LYS A 64 -7.47 21.77 6.53
N ALA A 65 -6.40 21.18 6.00
CA ALA A 65 -6.49 19.93 5.24
C ALA A 65 -6.93 18.77 6.15
N LEU A 66 -6.40 18.75 7.39
CA LEU A 66 -6.72 17.74 8.40
C LEU A 66 -8.11 17.90 9.03
N MET A 67 -8.89 18.92 8.65
CA MET A 67 -10.30 19.07 9.06
C MET A 67 -11.26 18.25 8.19
N GLN A 68 -10.79 17.65 7.10
CA GLN A 68 -11.65 16.81 6.26
C GLN A 68 -11.96 15.48 6.96
N SER A 69 -13.19 14.99 6.82
CA SER A 69 -13.60 13.69 7.38
C SER A 69 -14.51 12.88 6.46
N LYS A 70 -15.16 13.52 5.49
CA LYS A 70 -16.14 12.91 4.61
C LYS A 70 -16.06 13.47 3.19
N ASP A 71 -16.15 12.59 2.19
CA ASP A 71 -16.43 12.97 0.82
C ASP A 71 -17.95 13.16 0.62
N GLU A 72 -18.41 14.41 0.65
CA GLU A 72 -19.82 14.78 0.42
C GLU A 72 -20.29 14.51 -1.03
N HIS A 73 -19.37 14.27 -1.96
CA HIS A 73 -19.69 14.00 -3.35
C HIS A 73 -19.80 12.51 -3.66
N TYR A 74 -19.26 11.64 -2.80
CA TYR A 74 -19.37 10.20 -2.98
C TYR A 74 -20.82 9.73 -2.81
N LYS A 75 -21.32 9.04 -3.83
CA LYS A 75 -22.67 8.48 -3.86
C LYS A 75 -22.59 7.03 -4.33
N PRO A 76 -22.66 6.05 -3.41
CA PRO A 76 -22.52 4.65 -3.78
C PRO A 76 -23.69 4.18 -4.63
N ILE A 77 -23.41 3.34 -5.63
CA ILE A 77 -24.48 2.56 -6.26
C ILE A 77 -25.10 1.60 -5.24
N GLN A 78 -26.31 1.12 -5.55
CA GLN A 78 -27.08 0.28 -4.63
C GLN A 78 -26.82 -1.22 -4.81
N THR A 79 -26.36 -1.63 -6.00
CA THR A 79 -26.21 -3.05 -6.35
C THR A 79 -24.89 -3.25 -7.09
N PRO A 80 -24.04 -4.21 -6.65
CA PRO A 80 -22.78 -4.46 -7.33
C PRO A 80 -23.03 -5.10 -8.71
N PRO A 81 -22.07 -4.98 -9.65
CA PRO A 81 -22.15 -5.67 -10.93
C PRO A 81 -22.29 -7.18 -10.78
N SER A 82 -22.86 -7.84 -11.79
CA SER A 82 -22.98 -9.30 -11.85
C SER A 82 -21.65 -10.03 -12.12
N THR A 83 -20.56 -9.28 -12.30
CA THR A 83 -19.21 -9.75 -12.64
C THR A 83 -18.37 -10.14 -11.43
N SER A 84 -18.99 -10.26 -10.25
CA SER A 84 -18.33 -10.69 -9.02
C SER A 84 -17.39 -11.87 -9.28
N PRO A 85 -16.10 -11.76 -8.92
CA PRO A 85 -15.13 -12.84 -9.12
C PRO A 85 -15.46 -14.09 -8.29
N LEU A 86 -16.41 -13.99 -7.36
CA LEU A 86 -16.87 -15.07 -6.52
C LEU A 86 -18.13 -15.76 -7.04
N GLY A 87 -18.58 -15.40 -8.25
CA GLY A 87 -19.70 -16.05 -8.93
C GLY A 87 -21.10 -15.61 -8.47
N SER A 88 -21.21 -14.72 -7.48
CA SER A 88 -22.47 -14.10 -7.07
C SER A 88 -22.27 -12.66 -6.59
N SER A 89 -23.14 -11.75 -7.04
CA SER A 89 -23.17 -10.35 -6.59
C SER A 89 -23.59 -10.20 -5.12
N GLU A 90 -24.28 -11.18 -4.54
CA GLU A 90 -24.63 -11.21 -3.10
C GLU A 90 -23.41 -11.41 -2.20
N LEU A 91 -22.28 -11.84 -2.77
CA LEU A 91 -21.00 -12.00 -2.07
C LEU A 91 -20.10 -10.76 -2.21
N SER A 92 -20.56 -9.73 -2.93
CA SER A 92 -19.87 -8.47 -3.14
C SER A 92 -20.47 -7.36 -2.28
N PHE A 93 -19.61 -6.56 -1.68
CA PHE A 93 -19.96 -5.38 -0.90
C PHE A 93 -19.60 -4.11 -1.66
N ILE A 94 -20.39 -3.05 -1.50
CA ILE A 94 -20.08 -1.72 -2.02
C ILE A 94 -19.78 -0.83 -0.81
N PRO A 95 -18.59 -0.22 -0.72
CA PRO A 95 -18.33 0.82 0.28
C PRO A 95 -19.44 1.86 0.31
N GLN A 96 -20.08 2.08 1.46
CA GLN A 96 -21.19 3.04 1.56
C GLN A 96 -20.72 4.47 1.80
N GLU A 97 -19.45 4.62 2.15
CA GLU A 97 -18.81 5.89 2.48
C GLU A 97 -17.42 5.93 1.86
N ARG A 98 -16.89 7.14 1.72
CA ARG A 98 -15.51 7.38 1.28
C ARG A 98 -14.89 8.46 2.19
N PRO A 99 -14.52 8.11 3.43
CA PRO A 99 -14.06 9.09 4.40
C PRO A 99 -12.63 9.55 4.11
N PHE A 100 -12.37 10.81 4.44
CA PHE A 100 -11.02 11.32 4.60
C PHE A 100 -10.55 11.03 6.02
N ALA A 101 -9.36 10.46 6.15
CA ALA A 101 -8.75 10.25 7.44
C ALA A 101 -7.23 10.31 7.32
N PHE A 102 -6.54 10.54 8.44
CA PHE A 102 -5.11 10.87 8.42
C PHE A 102 -4.34 10.18 9.54
N THR A 103 -3.02 10.13 9.34
CA THR A 103 -2.06 9.80 10.41
C THR A 103 -1.03 10.91 10.49
N VAL A 104 -0.79 11.41 11.69
CA VAL A 104 0.21 12.43 11.98
C VAL A 104 1.30 11.81 12.83
N PHE A 105 2.56 11.97 12.42
CA PHE A 105 3.71 11.64 13.26
C PHE A 105 4.26 12.94 13.81
N ALA A 106 4.01 13.27 15.06
CA ALA A 106 4.33 14.59 15.60
C ALA A 106 5.43 14.49 16.66
N GLU A 107 6.51 15.25 16.49
CA GLU A 107 7.47 15.44 17.56
C GLU A 107 6.79 16.08 18.78
N SER A 108 7.13 15.57 19.95
CA SER A 108 6.66 16.13 21.21
C SER A 108 7.35 17.48 21.51
N ASP A 109 6.68 18.34 22.27
CA ASP A 109 7.23 19.64 22.70
C ASP A 109 8.64 19.54 23.34
N PRO A 110 9.00 18.50 24.12
CA PRO A 110 10.37 18.29 24.59
C PRO A 110 11.41 18.16 23.48
N VAL A 111 11.09 17.49 22.35
CA VAL A 111 11.99 17.35 21.20
C VAL A 111 12.27 18.72 20.61
N PHE A 112 11.22 19.47 20.27
CA PHE A 112 11.36 20.83 19.73
C PHE A 112 12.09 21.77 20.69
N SER A 113 11.75 21.74 21.98
CA SER A 113 12.37 22.58 23.01
C SER A 113 13.88 22.32 23.13
N SER A 114 14.31 21.06 22.98
CA SER A 114 15.74 20.71 23.02
C SER A 114 16.55 21.31 21.86
N LEU A 115 15.87 21.61 20.75
CA LEU A 115 16.44 22.20 19.54
C LEU A 115 16.20 23.72 19.44
N GLY A 116 15.53 24.32 20.44
CA GLY A 116 15.18 25.74 20.43
C GLY A 116 14.07 26.10 19.43
N ILE A 117 13.26 25.13 19.02
CA ILE A 117 12.16 25.32 18.07
C ILE A 117 10.85 25.57 18.84
N SER A 118 10.12 26.62 18.46
CA SER A 118 8.82 26.97 19.05
C SER A 118 7.76 27.38 18.02
N ASP A 119 8.14 27.50 16.75
CA ASP A 119 7.30 27.94 15.64
C ASP A 119 7.99 27.75 14.28
N ALA A 120 7.30 28.10 13.20
CA ALA A 120 7.82 27.97 11.84
C ALA A 120 9.06 28.83 11.60
N ALA A 121 9.19 29.99 12.25
CA ALA A 121 10.37 30.85 12.09
C ALA A 121 11.63 30.18 12.69
N THR A 122 11.52 29.70 13.92
CA THR A 122 12.62 29.00 14.61
C THR A 122 12.93 27.64 13.98
N LEU A 123 11.92 26.92 13.49
CA LEU A 123 12.11 25.70 12.68
C LEU A 123 12.85 26.01 11.38
N THR A 124 12.47 27.08 10.67
CA THR A 124 13.11 27.48 9.40
C THR A 124 14.57 27.81 9.60
N ALA A 125 14.89 28.58 10.65
CA ALA A 125 16.28 28.87 11.02
C ALA A 125 17.05 27.59 11.36
N TYR A 126 16.47 26.68 12.15
CA TYR A 126 17.10 25.41 12.48
C TYR A 126 17.42 24.57 11.23
N LEU A 127 16.45 24.41 10.33
CA LEU A 127 16.61 23.64 9.10
C LEU A 127 17.59 24.32 8.13
N GLN A 128 17.65 25.66 8.12
CA GLN A 128 18.64 26.39 7.35
C GLN A 128 20.06 26.14 7.87
N ASP A 129 20.27 26.26 9.18
CA ASP A 129 21.59 26.12 9.80
C ASP A 129 22.15 24.69 9.69
N HIS A 130 21.27 23.67 9.66
CA HIS A 130 21.69 22.26 9.71
C HIS A 130 21.56 21.51 8.39
N LEU A 131 20.63 21.90 7.51
CA LEU A 131 20.25 21.08 6.34
C LEU A 131 20.28 21.87 5.01
N ALA A 132 20.59 23.17 4.98
CA ALA A 132 20.57 23.93 3.72
C ALA A 132 21.57 23.41 2.66
N ASP A 133 22.65 22.75 3.10
CA ASP A 133 23.63 22.13 2.22
C ASP A 133 23.22 20.72 1.73
N ASN A 134 22.16 20.13 2.30
CA ASN A 134 21.62 18.86 1.81
C ASN A 134 20.94 19.06 0.46
N MET A 135 21.16 18.12 -0.45
CA MET A 135 20.53 18.15 -1.77
C MET A 135 18.99 18.14 -1.67
N THR A 136 18.42 17.42 -0.69
CA THR A 136 16.96 17.35 -0.47
C THR A 136 16.32 18.66 0.03
N TYR A 137 17.14 19.61 0.49
CA TYR A 137 16.72 20.93 0.98
C TYR A 137 17.18 22.06 0.05
N SER A 138 17.92 21.74 -1.01
CA SER A 138 18.35 22.71 -2.02
C SER A 138 17.14 23.34 -2.73
N ASN A 139 17.24 24.63 -3.06
CA ASN A 139 16.20 25.40 -3.78
C ASN A 139 14.84 25.54 -3.06
N LEU A 140 14.79 25.29 -1.74
CA LEU A 140 13.63 25.61 -0.92
C LEU A 140 13.60 27.09 -0.52
N LEU A 141 12.40 27.55 -0.14
CA LEU A 141 12.21 28.88 0.43
C LEU A 141 12.45 28.86 1.95
N TYR A 142 13.08 29.91 2.45
CA TYR A 142 13.45 30.14 3.86
C TYR A 142 12.94 31.50 4.37
N ASP A 143 11.93 32.05 3.70
CA ASP A 143 11.33 33.34 4.04
C ASP A 143 10.18 33.16 5.05
N ASP A 144 9.22 34.08 5.10
CA ASP A 144 8.05 34.02 5.98
C ASP A 144 6.80 33.44 5.29
N GLN A 145 6.93 32.85 4.10
CA GLN A 145 5.82 32.28 3.34
C GLN A 145 5.54 30.81 3.69
N TYR A 146 5.24 30.54 4.97
CA TYR A 146 5.11 29.17 5.49
C TYR A 146 4.03 28.28 4.83
N THR A 147 3.03 28.89 4.18
CA THR A 147 1.97 28.16 3.46
C THR A 147 2.37 27.78 2.03
N ASN A 148 3.49 28.29 1.53
CA ASN A 148 4.02 27.90 0.22
C ASN A 148 4.52 26.46 0.28
N GLU A 149 4.09 25.61 -0.64
CA GLU A 149 4.48 24.19 -0.70
C GLU A 149 5.99 23.99 -0.88
N ASN A 150 6.69 24.98 -1.44
CA ASN A 150 8.15 24.96 -1.58
C ASN A 150 8.90 25.56 -0.37
N HIS A 151 8.18 25.99 0.67
CA HIS A 151 8.78 26.49 1.90
C HIS A 151 9.32 25.35 2.77
N VAL A 152 10.51 25.51 3.35
CA VAL A 152 11.19 24.45 4.11
C VAL A 152 10.39 23.95 5.31
N ALA A 153 9.73 24.83 6.05
CA ALA A 153 8.83 24.44 7.15
C ALA A 153 7.60 23.67 6.64
N ASN A 154 7.05 24.03 5.48
CA ASN A 154 5.92 23.30 4.89
C ASN A 154 6.34 21.89 4.44
N ARG A 155 7.52 21.78 3.83
CA ARG A 155 8.16 20.51 3.45
C ARG A 155 8.42 19.61 4.65
N PHE A 156 8.85 20.20 5.76
CA PHE A 156 9.01 19.49 7.02
C PHE A 156 7.65 18.98 7.49
N VAL A 157 6.67 19.86 7.72
CA VAL A 157 5.36 19.46 8.28
C VAL A 157 4.64 18.43 7.40
N SER A 158 4.58 18.63 6.08
CA SER A 158 3.90 17.70 5.16
C SER A 158 4.50 16.29 5.14
N TYR A 159 5.81 16.15 5.46
CA TYR A 159 6.47 14.85 5.57
C TYR A 159 5.94 13.98 6.73
N HIS A 160 5.31 14.60 7.72
CA HIS A 160 4.78 13.94 8.91
C HIS A 160 3.33 13.48 8.74
N LEU A 161 2.72 13.74 7.58
CA LEU A 161 1.29 13.56 7.36
C LEU A 161 1.06 12.45 6.33
N LEU A 162 0.20 11.50 6.67
CA LEU A 162 -0.29 10.48 5.75
C LEU A 162 -1.78 10.67 5.46
N PRO A 163 -2.24 10.49 4.22
CA PRO A 163 -3.66 10.60 3.84
C PRO A 163 -4.50 9.38 4.21
N GLN A 164 -3.97 8.49 5.07
CA GLN A 164 -4.68 7.32 5.58
C GLN A 164 -4.63 7.24 7.10
N LYS A 165 -5.69 6.71 7.70
CA LYS A 165 -5.74 6.34 9.12
C LYS A 165 -5.07 4.99 9.34
N LEU A 166 -3.94 5.00 10.05
CA LEU A 166 -3.24 3.82 10.50
C LEU A 166 -3.43 3.70 12.01
N GLY A 167 -4.21 2.72 12.46
CA GLY A 167 -4.18 2.27 13.84
C GLY A 167 -2.95 1.40 14.12
N PRO A 168 -2.65 1.04 15.39
CA PRO A 168 -1.48 0.24 15.75
C PRO A 168 -1.34 -1.05 14.93
N ASN A 169 -2.43 -1.80 14.74
CA ASN A 169 -2.45 -3.05 13.96
C ASN A 169 -2.48 -2.84 12.43
N GLN A 170 -2.46 -1.59 11.97
CA GLN A 170 -2.42 -1.21 10.56
C GLN A 170 -1.10 -0.50 10.20
N LEU A 171 -0.22 -0.25 11.17
CA LEU A 171 1.13 0.28 10.91
C LEU A 171 1.96 -0.73 10.12
N VAL A 172 1.85 -2.03 10.47
CA VAL A 172 2.45 -3.14 9.76
C VAL A 172 1.44 -4.29 9.68
N TYR A 173 1.24 -4.83 8.49
CA TYR A 173 0.35 -5.96 8.26
C TYR A 173 1.11 -7.28 8.28
N HIS A 174 0.97 -8.02 9.38
CA HIS A 174 1.47 -9.38 9.52
C HIS A 174 0.43 -10.41 9.08
N TYR A 175 0.82 -11.33 8.19
CA TYR A 175 -0.10 -12.33 7.68
C TYR A 175 0.58 -13.63 7.20
N ASN A 176 1.25 -13.55 6.05
CA ASN A 176 1.79 -14.71 5.35
C ASN A 176 3.29 -14.59 5.10
N GLU A 177 3.98 -13.71 5.83
CA GLU A 177 5.42 -13.64 5.78
C GLU A 177 6.04 -14.98 6.24
N LEU A 178 7.24 -15.26 5.72
CA LEU A 178 7.85 -16.57 5.79
C LEU A 178 8.06 -16.98 7.25
N ASN A 179 7.53 -18.14 7.64
CA ASN A 179 7.55 -18.70 9.00
C ASN A 179 6.71 -17.96 10.06
N PHE A 180 5.92 -16.94 9.70
CA PHE A 180 5.03 -16.28 10.65
C PHE A 180 3.90 -17.21 11.11
N ASP A 181 3.61 -17.16 12.41
CA ASP A 181 2.51 -17.89 13.05
C ASP A 181 1.27 -17.00 13.16
N LEU A 182 0.49 -16.99 12.07
CA LEU A 182 -0.75 -16.22 11.99
C LEU A 182 -1.76 -16.64 13.08
N GLN A 183 -1.79 -17.91 13.48
CA GLN A 183 -2.77 -18.37 14.47
C GLN A 183 -2.43 -17.88 15.87
N ASP A 184 -1.14 -17.87 16.23
CA ASP A 184 -0.69 -17.26 17.48
C ASP A 184 -0.91 -15.74 17.48
N TYR A 185 -0.66 -15.06 16.36
CA TYR A 185 -0.94 -13.63 16.23
C TYR A 185 -2.43 -13.33 16.44
N ILE A 186 -3.33 -14.03 15.74
CA ILE A 186 -4.79 -13.86 15.90
C ILE A 186 -5.22 -14.10 17.35
N LYS A 187 -4.60 -15.08 18.03
CA LYS A 187 -4.94 -15.43 19.41
C LYS A 187 -4.43 -14.42 20.45
N THR A 188 -3.25 -13.84 20.23
CA THR A 188 -2.54 -13.04 21.24
C THR A 188 -2.57 -11.54 20.96
N GLY A 189 -2.75 -11.14 19.70
CA GLY A 189 -2.60 -9.77 19.23
C GLY A 189 -1.14 -9.29 19.18
N ILE A 190 -0.15 -10.16 19.40
CA ILE A 190 1.27 -9.80 19.47
C ILE A 190 1.97 -10.31 18.22
N ALA A 191 2.46 -9.40 17.38
CA ALA A 191 3.26 -9.76 16.22
C ALA A 191 4.60 -10.35 16.66
N LYS A 192 5.03 -11.40 15.95
CA LYS A 192 6.33 -12.06 16.13
C LYS A 192 6.97 -12.24 14.75
N PRO A 193 7.48 -11.16 14.16
CA PRO A 193 8.09 -11.20 12.84
C PRO A 193 9.24 -12.21 12.81
N THR A 194 9.23 -13.06 11.81
CA THR A 194 10.30 -14.03 11.50
C THR A 194 11.20 -13.53 10.37
N VAL A 195 10.67 -12.63 9.55
CA VAL A 195 11.39 -11.82 8.58
C VAL A 195 10.95 -10.37 8.72
N PRO A 196 11.78 -9.40 8.31
CA PRO A 196 11.39 -8.00 8.20
C PRO A 196 10.13 -7.80 7.37
N VAL A 197 9.20 -7.00 7.89
CA VAL A 197 7.96 -6.59 7.21
C VAL A 197 7.94 -5.07 7.12
N TYR A 198 7.50 -4.55 6.00
CA TYR A 198 7.45 -3.12 5.75
C TYR A 198 6.36 -2.76 4.75
N ASP A 199 5.93 -1.51 4.79
CA ASP A 199 5.12 -0.85 3.77
C ASP A 199 5.68 0.55 3.54
N TYR A 200 5.46 1.10 2.35
CA TYR A 200 5.92 2.44 1.98
C TYR A 200 4.72 3.31 1.64
N TYR A 201 4.72 4.51 2.21
CA TYR A 201 3.64 5.46 2.06
C TYR A 201 4.13 6.73 1.37
N ALA A 202 3.28 7.28 0.53
CA ALA A 202 3.44 8.64 0.04
C ALA A 202 2.87 9.60 1.10
N THR A 203 3.71 10.51 1.60
CA THR A 203 3.28 11.56 2.52
C THR A 203 2.39 12.58 1.80
N MET A 204 1.74 13.45 2.56
CA MET A 204 1.11 14.64 2.00
C MET A 204 2.17 15.63 1.45
N GLY A 205 1.70 16.69 0.80
CA GLY A 205 2.55 17.72 0.19
C GLY A 205 2.82 17.52 -1.31
N THR A 206 3.44 18.51 -1.93
CA THR A 206 3.71 18.53 -3.38
C THR A 206 5.13 19.03 -3.67
N PRO A 207 6.10 18.17 -4.05
CA PRO A 207 5.94 16.73 -4.21
C PRO A 207 5.70 15.98 -2.89
N GLN A 208 5.10 14.80 -3.05
CA GLN A 208 4.99 13.79 -2.00
C GLN A 208 6.34 13.11 -1.80
N ARG A 209 6.63 12.66 -0.58
CA ARG A 209 7.86 11.96 -0.23
C ARG A 209 7.56 10.55 0.25
N LEU A 210 8.56 9.67 0.18
CA LEU A 210 8.46 8.32 0.72
C LEU A 210 8.66 8.31 2.23
N LEU A 211 7.79 7.59 2.93
CA LEU A 211 7.93 7.23 4.34
C LEU A 211 7.82 5.72 4.47
N LYS A 212 8.72 5.10 5.22
CA LYS A 212 8.72 3.66 5.46
C LYS A 212 8.22 3.38 6.86
N ILE A 213 7.30 2.43 6.99
CA ILE A 213 6.98 1.81 8.28
C ILE A 213 7.48 0.37 8.23
N TYR A 214 8.18 -0.04 9.29
CA TYR A 214 8.98 -1.26 9.31
C TYR A 214 8.88 -1.95 10.66
N GLU A 215 8.83 -3.27 10.66
CA GLU A 215 8.97 -4.09 11.87
C GLU A 215 9.76 -5.36 11.55
N SER A 216 10.67 -5.72 12.46
CA SER A 216 11.44 -6.95 12.44
C SER A 216 11.58 -7.50 13.85
N LYS A 217 12.22 -8.66 13.97
CA LYS A 217 12.53 -9.22 15.28
C LYS A 217 13.53 -8.36 16.05
N GLU A 218 14.49 -7.76 15.35
CA GLU A 218 15.56 -6.94 15.93
C GLU A 218 15.16 -5.48 16.17
N SER A 219 14.07 -4.99 15.55
CA SER A 219 13.65 -3.59 15.71
C SER A 219 12.97 -3.27 17.04
N GLU A 220 12.62 -4.30 17.82
CA GLU A 220 11.91 -4.19 19.11
C GLU A 220 10.59 -3.40 19.00
N GLY A 221 9.85 -3.64 17.91
CA GLY A 221 8.59 -2.98 17.59
C GLY A 221 8.64 -2.19 16.28
N VAL A 222 7.56 -1.45 16.01
CA VAL A 222 7.38 -0.71 14.76
C VAL A 222 8.27 0.54 14.73
N ARG A 223 8.95 0.75 13.59
CA ARG A 223 9.83 1.91 13.35
C ARG A 223 9.47 2.66 12.07
N ILE A 224 9.63 3.98 12.09
CA ILE A 224 9.63 4.83 10.88
C ILE A 224 11.06 4.95 10.36
N ASN A 225 11.23 4.82 9.03
CA ASN A 225 12.50 5.05 8.32
C ASN A 225 13.70 4.30 8.93
N ARG A 226 13.46 3.07 9.39
CA ARG A 226 14.53 2.14 9.74
C ARG A 226 15.17 1.59 8.47
N PHE A 227 16.48 1.74 8.37
CA PHE A 227 17.28 1.26 7.25
C PHE A 227 18.37 0.33 7.76
N VAL A 228 18.49 -0.83 7.15
CA VAL A 228 19.38 -1.90 7.60
C VAL A 228 19.97 -2.62 6.39
N SER A 229 21.11 -3.26 6.58
CA SER A 229 21.56 -4.31 5.68
C SER A 229 21.12 -5.67 6.21
N PHE A 230 20.82 -6.60 5.30
CA PHE A 230 20.37 -7.95 5.65
C PHE A 230 21.46 -8.99 5.45
N ASP A 231 21.42 -10.04 6.28
CA ASP A 231 22.03 -11.31 5.93
C ASP A 231 21.25 -11.96 4.77
N GLN A 232 21.92 -12.32 3.69
CA GLN A 232 21.25 -12.82 2.48
C GLN A 232 20.67 -14.23 2.64
N GLN A 233 21.11 -15.01 3.62
CA GLN A 233 20.66 -16.40 3.84
C GLN A 233 19.45 -16.46 4.77
N GLU A 234 19.48 -15.70 5.86
CA GLU A 234 18.44 -15.76 6.90
C GLU A 234 17.46 -14.57 6.85
N TYR A 235 17.78 -13.54 6.06
CA TYR A 235 17.05 -12.28 5.97
C TYR A 235 16.81 -11.59 7.31
N GLN A 236 17.75 -11.78 8.25
CA GLN A 236 17.78 -11.05 9.51
C GLN A 236 18.60 -9.77 9.35
N GLU A 237 18.34 -8.79 10.21
CA GLU A 237 19.15 -7.57 10.25
C GLU A 237 20.61 -7.90 10.57
N LYS A 238 21.52 -7.36 9.76
CA LYS A 238 22.97 -7.52 9.92
C LYS A 238 23.63 -6.25 10.44
N GLU A 239 23.30 -5.11 9.86
CA GLU A 239 23.83 -3.81 10.28
C GLU A 239 22.71 -2.77 10.24
N VAL A 240 22.61 -1.98 11.31
CA VAL A 240 21.68 -0.86 11.39
C VAL A 240 22.33 0.39 10.79
N ILE A 241 21.81 0.83 9.64
CA ILE A 241 22.26 2.04 8.94
C ILE A 241 21.55 3.27 9.54
N SER A 242 20.26 3.11 9.85
CA SER A 242 19.43 4.09 10.57
C SER A 242 18.50 3.34 11.50
N GLU A 243 18.50 3.75 12.77
CA GLU A 243 17.71 3.09 13.82
C GLU A 243 16.20 3.27 13.59
N GLY A 244 15.80 4.40 12.99
CA GLY A 244 14.41 4.77 12.81
C GLY A 244 13.70 5.13 14.12
N LEU A 245 12.58 5.83 14.00
CA LEU A 245 11.82 6.33 15.16
C LEU A 245 10.77 5.33 15.60
N SER A 246 10.63 5.12 16.91
CA SER A 246 9.68 4.16 17.46
C SER A 246 8.25 4.64 17.36
N LEU A 247 7.35 3.76 16.95
CA LEU A 247 5.90 3.96 17.00
C LEU A 247 5.28 2.98 17.98
N SER A 248 4.42 3.51 18.86
CA SER A 248 3.73 2.68 19.84
C SER A 248 2.32 3.19 20.12
N GLN A 249 1.44 2.27 20.52
CA GLN A 249 0.07 2.60 20.89
C GLN A 249 0.01 3.48 22.16
N GLU A 250 0.94 3.31 23.09
CA GLU A 250 1.04 4.07 24.34
C GLU A 250 1.32 5.56 24.08
N ARG A 251 1.92 5.87 22.93
CA ARG A 251 2.28 7.22 22.49
C ARG A 251 1.40 7.70 21.35
N MET A 252 0.14 7.24 21.32
CA MET A 252 -0.83 7.61 20.28
C MET A 252 -2.08 8.27 20.87
N TYR A 253 -2.59 9.30 20.22
CA TYR A 253 -3.95 9.80 20.43
C TYR A 253 -4.83 9.55 19.20
N ALA A 254 -6.07 9.12 19.44
CA ALA A 254 -7.05 8.86 18.39
C ALA A 254 -8.08 9.99 18.29
N ALA A 255 -8.33 10.46 17.08
CA ALA A 255 -9.41 11.36 16.69
C ALA A 255 -10.45 10.61 15.83
N SER A 256 -11.57 11.27 15.52
CA SER A 256 -12.59 10.71 14.63
C SER A 256 -12.03 10.44 13.23
N ASN A 257 -11.30 11.40 12.66
CA ASN A 257 -10.71 11.34 11.32
C ASN A 257 -9.22 10.97 11.29
N GLY A 258 -8.69 10.31 12.32
CA GLY A 258 -7.29 9.87 12.26
C GLY A 258 -6.62 9.59 13.59
N ASN A 259 -5.30 9.41 13.54
CA ASN A 259 -4.46 9.19 14.72
C ASN A 259 -3.24 10.13 14.68
N VAL A 260 -2.73 10.50 15.85
CA VAL A 260 -1.43 11.16 16.00
C VAL A 260 -0.52 10.31 16.88
N TYR A 261 0.69 10.05 16.42
CA TYR A 261 1.74 9.33 17.14
C TYR A 261 2.82 10.32 17.58
N LEU A 262 3.22 10.27 18.85
CA LEU A 262 4.25 11.13 19.41
C LEU A 262 5.64 10.56 19.13
N LEU A 263 6.48 11.35 18.45
CA LEU A 263 7.88 11.05 18.21
C LEU A 263 8.77 11.59 19.34
N ASP A 264 9.86 10.88 19.62
CA ASP A 264 10.91 11.25 20.59
C ASP A 264 12.18 11.84 19.96
N ASP A 265 12.24 11.90 18.63
CA ASP A 265 13.32 12.54 17.89
C ASP A 265 12.77 13.09 16.58
N LEU A 266 13.56 13.92 15.90
CA LEU A 266 13.17 14.65 14.71
C LEU A 266 13.06 13.73 13.48
N LEU A 267 11.90 13.71 12.81
CA LEU A 267 11.72 12.96 11.58
C LEU A 267 12.11 13.81 10.36
N LEU A 268 13.26 13.47 9.75
CA LEU A 268 13.83 14.23 8.64
C LEU A 268 13.82 13.46 7.31
N TYR A 269 13.59 14.21 6.23
CA TYR A 269 13.80 13.75 4.84
C TYR A 269 15.09 14.35 4.29
N ASP A 270 16.20 14.03 4.94
CA ASP A 270 17.54 14.53 4.64
C ASP A 270 18.32 13.63 3.66
N ASP A 271 19.56 14.02 3.37
CA ASP A 271 20.44 13.26 2.49
C ASP A 271 20.77 11.87 3.07
N GLN A 272 20.80 11.71 4.40
CA GLN A 272 20.99 10.39 5.01
C GLN A 272 19.81 9.46 4.71
N THR A 273 18.59 9.90 4.97
CA THR A 273 17.35 9.16 4.70
C THR A 273 17.22 8.82 3.21
N VAL A 274 17.56 9.76 2.32
CA VAL A 274 17.43 9.54 0.87
C VAL A 274 18.56 8.67 0.32
N TYR A 275 19.83 9.07 0.47
CA TYR A 275 20.94 8.44 -0.24
C TYR A 275 21.42 7.14 0.42
N LYS A 276 21.31 7.00 1.74
CA LYS A 276 21.69 5.77 2.45
C LYS A 276 20.50 4.85 2.76
N GLY A 277 19.28 5.39 2.74
CA GLY A 277 18.05 4.65 2.95
C GLY A 277 17.36 4.29 1.64
N PHE A 278 16.36 5.08 1.25
CA PHE A 278 15.47 4.75 0.13
C PHE A 278 16.17 4.48 -1.19
N ALA A 279 17.25 5.21 -1.50
CA ALA A 279 18.01 5.00 -2.74
C ALA A 279 18.85 3.71 -2.73
N GLN A 280 18.89 2.94 -1.63
CA GLN A 280 19.67 1.70 -1.51
C GLN A 280 18.79 0.45 -1.34
N GLU A 281 17.47 0.59 -1.39
CA GLU A 281 16.55 -0.53 -1.19
C GLU A 281 15.42 -0.57 -2.21
N ARG A 282 14.76 -1.73 -2.26
CA ARG A 282 13.60 -1.98 -3.12
C ARG A 282 12.35 -1.45 -2.45
N VAL A 283 11.63 -0.55 -3.12
CA VAL A 283 10.33 -0.06 -2.67
C VAL A 283 9.27 -1.02 -3.19
N ARG A 284 8.85 -1.99 -2.36
CA ARG A 284 7.74 -2.91 -2.66
C ARG A 284 6.48 -2.42 -1.96
N VAL A 285 5.42 -2.20 -2.73
CA VAL A 285 4.15 -1.67 -2.22
C VAL A 285 3.03 -2.58 -2.68
N ASP A 286 2.19 -3.00 -1.74
CA ASP A 286 0.92 -3.66 -2.03
C ASP A 286 -0.01 -2.67 -2.75
N ILE A 287 -0.58 -3.06 -3.87
CA ILE A 287 -1.41 -2.15 -4.69
C ILE A 287 -2.67 -1.71 -3.93
N ALA A 288 -3.19 -2.52 -3.02
CA ALA A 288 -4.29 -2.14 -2.14
C ALA A 288 -3.90 -1.06 -1.10
N SER A 289 -2.60 -0.84 -0.85
CA SER A 289 -2.08 0.21 0.04
C SER A 289 -1.84 1.55 -0.65
N ILE A 290 -1.74 1.57 -1.99
CA ILE A 290 -1.39 2.78 -2.74
C ILE A 290 -2.39 3.91 -2.49
N SER A 291 -3.70 3.58 -2.47
CA SER A 291 -4.78 4.54 -2.24
C SER A 291 -5.36 4.39 -0.82
N PRO A 292 -5.70 5.51 -0.15
CA PRO A 292 -6.05 5.48 1.27
C PRO A 292 -7.46 4.94 1.60
N GLU A 293 -8.38 4.91 0.64
CA GLU A 293 -9.82 4.80 0.92
C GLU A 293 -10.22 3.49 1.60
N LEU A 294 -9.59 2.37 1.25
CA LEU A 294 -9.83 1.08 1.92
C LEU A 294 -9.29 1.07 3.36
N MET A 295 -8.15 1.71 3.59
CA MET A 295 -7.55 1.82 4.93
C MET A 295 -8.38 2.75 5.83
N ASN A 296 -8.89 3.86 5.28
CA ASN A 296 -9.71 4.83 6.00
C ASN A 296 -11.05 4.26 6.49
N LEU A 297 -11.61 3.29 5.75
CA LEU A 297 -12.77 2.51 6.20
C LEU A 297 -12.43 1.33 7.12
N GLY A 298 -11.14 0.98 7.23
CA GLY A 298 -10.71 -0.23 7.92
C GLY A 298 -11.08 -1.51 7.16
N TYR A 299 -11.25 -1.45 5.83
CA TYR A 299 -11.56 -2.61 4.99
C TYR A 299 -10.32 -3.31 4.42
N ARG A 300 -9.17 -2.64 4.42
CA ARG A 300 -7.91 -3.30 4.10
C ARG A 300 -7.53 -4.30 5.21
N ARG A 301 -7.21 -5.55 4.81
CA ARG A 301 -6.80 -6.67 5.68
C ARG A 301 -7.79 -7.06 6.80
N LEU A 302 -9.08 -7.12 6.50
CA LEU A 302 -10.09 -7.61 7.45
C LEU A 302 -9.80 -9.05 7.90
N LEU A 303 -9.73 -9.28 9.21
CA LEU A 303 -9.57 -10.62 9.81
C LEU A 303 -10.90 -11.41 9.88
N SER A 304 -11.93 -10.92 9.18
CA SER A 304 -13.20 -11.60 8.96
C SER A 304 -13.88 -11.03 7.72
N THR A 305 -14.37 -11.91 6.85
CA THR A 305 -14.99 -11.56 5.56
C THR A 305 -16.45 -12.03 5.53
N SER A 306 -17.11 -12.07 6.70
CA SER A 306 -18.47 -12.60 6.83
C SER A 306 -19.50 -11.49 7.08
N PRO A 307 -20.50 -11.28 6.20
CA PRO A 307 -20.63 -11.78 4.83
C PRO A 307 -20.19 -10.70 3.82
N ALA A 308 -18.91 -10.63 3.50
CA ALA A 308 -18.38 -9.87 2.37
C ALA A 308 -17.06 -10.50 1.94
N ARG A 309 -17.03 -11.18 0.78
CA ARG A 309 -15.82 -11.84 0.28
C ARG A 309 -15.13 -11.07 -0.86
N ALA A 310 -15.77 -10.02 -1.36
CA ALA A 310 -15.21 -9.08 -2.34
C ALA A 310 -15.80 -7.68 -2.14
N PHE A 311 -15.01 -6.63 -2.32
CA PHE A 311 -15.44 -5.23 -2.28
C PHE A 311 -15.41 -4.68 -3.70
N TYR A 312 -16.57 -4.36 -4.28
CA TYR A 312 -16.63 -3.68 -5.56
C TYR A 312 -16.25 -2.22 -5.38
N LEU A 313 -15.20 -1.79 -6.08
CA LEU A 313 -14.70 -0.42 -6.07
C LEU A 313 -15.19 0.26 -7.33
N GLU A 314 -16.17 1.15 -7.17
CA GLU A 314 -16.73 1.91 -8.27
C GLU A 314 -15.66 2.74 -9.01
N PRO A 315 -15.87 3.07 -10.30
CA PRO A 315 -14.98 4.00 -10.99
C PRO A 315 -14.80 5.29 -10.19
N ASN A 316 -13.54 5.68 -9.95
CA ASN A 316 -13.12 6.83 -9.15
C ASN A 316 -13.34 6.69 -7.63
N TYR A 317 -13.62 5.49 -7.11
CA TYR A 317 -13.61 5.26 -5.65
C TYR A 317 -12.20 5.44 -5.06
N GLN A 318 -11.15 5.12 -5.82
CA GLN A 318 -9.76 5.30 -5.42
C GLN A 318 -9.11 6.47 -6.17
N ASP A 319 -8.49 7.40 -5.44
CA ASP A 319 -7.86 8.59 -6.03
C ASP A 319 -6.66 8.26 -6.94
N LYS A 320 -5.89 7.23 -6.56
CA LYS A 320 -4.68 6.83 -7.29
C LYS A 320 -4.91 5.69 -8.28
N ILE A 321 -6.14 5.17 -8.38
CA ILE A 321 -6.48 4.09 -9.31
C ILE A 321 -7.71 4.49 -10.12
N LYS A 322 -7.52 4.74 -11.42
CA LYS A 322 -8.57 5.11 -12.37
C LYS A 322 -8.92 3.92 -13.24
N VAL A 323 -10.17 3.51 -13.21
CA VAL A 323 -10.71 2.42 -14.04
C VAL A 323 -11.48 3.01 -15.21
N PHE A 324 -11.00 2.78 -16.43
CA PHE A 324 -11.65 3.21 -17.66
C PHE A 324 -12.51 2.11 -18.29
N ALA A 325 -12.20 0.84 -18.02
CA ALA A 325 -13.00 -0.30 -18.45
C ALA A 325 -12.79 -1.53 -17.53
N GLY A 326 -13.88 -2.25 -17.25
CA GLY A 326 -13.90 -3.38 -16.31
C GLY A 326 -14.47 -3.00 -14.94
N ASP A 327 -14.65 -4.00 -14.09
CA ASP A 327 -15.16 -3.89 -12.72
C ASP A 327 -14.04 -4.23 -11.74
N LEU A 328 -13.64 -3.28 -10.90
CA LEU A 328 -12.54 -3.45 -9.95
C LEU A 328 -13.06 -4.01 -8.62
N TYR A 329 -12.41 -5.05 -8.13
CA TYR A 329 -12.70 -5.65 -6.84
C TYR A 329 -11.47 -5.65 -5.95
N TYR A 330 -11.64 -5.28 -4.68
CA TYR A 330 -10.70 -5.59 -3.62
C TYR A 330 -11.09 -6.90 -2.95
N LEU A 331 -10.13 -7.80 -2.80
CA LEU A 331 -10.32 -9.14 -2.26
C LEU A 331 -9.41 -9.32 -1.04
N PRO A 332 -9.96 -9.34 0.19
CA PRO A 332 -9.15 -9.33 1.43
C PRO A 332 -8.41 -10.63 1.75
N GLY A 333 -8.66 -11.71 0.99
CA GLY A 333 -7.97 -13.01 1.05
C GLY A 333 -7.93 -13.76 2.39
N TYR A 334 -8.55 -13.23 3.44
CA TYR A 334 -8.56 -13.82 4.77
C TYR A 334 -9.06 -15.28 4.74
N ASN A 335 -8.26 -16.18 5.31
CA ASN A 335 -8.50 -17.62 5.36
C ASN A 335 -8.87 -18.26 4.00
N SER A 336 -8.46 -17.65 2.89
CA SER A 336 -8.79 -18.12 1.53
C SER A 336 -7.69 -18.97 0.91
N GLY A 337 -6.50 -19.01 1.53
CA GLY A 337 -5.38 -19.84 1.06
C GLY A 337 -4.59 -19.24 -0.09
N TRP A 338 -4.84 -17.97 -0.38
CA TRP A 338 -4.20 -17.28 -1.49
C TRP A 338 -2.72 -17.04 -1.21
N SER A 339 -2.02 -16.69 -2.28
CA SER A 339 -0.56 -16.59 -2.33
C SER A 339 -0.15 -15.16 -2.70
N ASP A 340 -0.89 -14.21 -2.16
CA ASP A 340 -0.79 -12.79 -2.49
C ASP A 340 0.11 -12.12 -1.45
N TYR A 341 0.86 -11.11 -1.86
CA TYR A 341 1.70 -10.35 -0.93
C TYR A 341 0.79 -9.64 0.08
N GLN A 342 1.12 -9.77 1.37
CA GLN A 342 0.28 -9.33 2.49
C GLN A 342 -1.11 -9.99 2.56
N GLY A 343 -1.53 -10.76 1.55
CA GLY A 343 -2.64 -11.71 1.57
C GLY A 343 -3.96 -11.19 1.02
N ASP A 344 -3.94 -10.06 0.32
CA ASP A 344 -5.05 -9.41 -0.35
C ASP A 344 -4.65 -9.07 -1.80
N GLU A 345 -5.65 -8.91 -2.66
CA GLU A 345 -5.43 -8.56 -4.07
C GLU A 345 -6.48 -7.54 -4.55
N LEU A 346 -6.10 -6.75 -5.55
CA LEU A 346 -7.05 -6.11 -6.45
C LEU A 346 -7.23 -6.99 -7.70
N LEU A 347 -8.47 -7.15 -8.13
CA LEU A 347 -8.83 -7.92 -9.31
C LEU A 347 -9.78 -7.11 -10.17
N LEU A 348 -9.33 -6.77 -11.38
CA LEU A 348 -10.17 -6.13 -12.38
C LEU A 348 -10.77 -7.22 -13.29
N VAL A 349 -12.09 -7.26 -13.38
CA VAL A 349 -12.85 -8.29 -14.10
C VAL A 349 -13.64 -7.67 -15.24
N SER A 350 -13.71 -8.37 -16.36
CA SER A 350 -14.60 -8.05 -17.47
C SER A 350 -15.29 -9.31 -17.98
N THR A 351 -16.60 -9.23 -18.19
CA THR A 351 -17.42 -10.31 -18.77
C THR A 351 -17.95 -10.00 -20.16
N ASN A 352 -17.70 -8.79 -20.69
CA ASN A 352 -18.28 -8.32 -21.96
C ASN A 352 -17.38 -7.32 -22.71
N GLY A 353 -16.09 -7.17 -22.37
CA GLY A 353 -15.29 -6.12 -23.00
C GLY A 353 -13.84 -6.01 -22.56
N ALA A 354 -13.25 -4.86 -22.86
CA ALA A 354 -11.86 -4.54 -22.53
C ALA A 354 -11.67 -4.27 -21.03
N LEU A 355 -10.42 -4.43 -20.58
CA LEU A 355 -9.91 -3.99 -19.29
C LEU A 355 -9.01 -2.77 -19.52
N ASP A 356 -9.13 -1.73 -18.72
CA ASP A 356 -8.31 -0.52 -18.83
C ASP A 356 -8.22 0.17 -17.46
N ILE A 357 -7.02 0.15 -16.87
CA ILE A 357 -6.75 0.69 -15.55
C ILE A 357 -5.46 1.50 -15.55
N LEU A 358 -5.46 2.60 -14.80
CA LEU A 358 -4.34 3.51 -14.61
C LEU A 358 -4.05 3.65 -13.11
N ILE A 359 -2.80 3.48 -12.73
CA ILE A 359 -2.32 3.50 -11.34
C ILE A 359 -1.27 4.62 -11.21
N GLU A 360 -1.46 5.54 -10.27
CA GLU A 360 -0.42 6.49 -9.86
C GLU A 360 0.67 5.74 -9.07
N LEU A 361 1.92 5.85 -9.50
CA LEU A 361 3.05 5.20 -8.83
C LEU A 361 3.43 5.98 -7.56
N PRO A 362 3.95 5.29 -6.52
CA PRO A 362 4.59 5.97 -5.39
C PRO A 362 5.70 6.93 -5.86
N PRO A 363 5.98 8.02 -5.11
CA PRO A 363 7.10 8.90 -5.42
C PRO A 363 8.42 8.13 -5.34
N VAL A 364 9.43 8.57 -6.08
CA VAL A 364 10.81 8.09 -5.91
C VAL A 364 11.57 9.04 -5.01
N SER A 365 12.54 8.53 -4.26
CA SER A 365 13.30 9.35 -3.29
C SER A 365 14.38 10.23 -3.91
N LEU A 366 14.85 9.85 -5.09
CA LEU A 366 15.96 10.50 -5.77
C LEU A 366 15.74 10.44 -7.28
N ASP A 367 16.27 11.42 -7.99
CA ASP A 367 16.36 11.38 -9.45
C ASP A 367 17.22 10.20 -9.91
N GLY A 368 16.73 9.43 -10.89
CA GLY A 368 17.55 8.39 -11.50
C GLY A 368 16.78 7.33 -12.25
N ILE A 369 17.47 6.26 -12.63
CA ILE A 369 16.88 5.13 -13.31
C ILE A 369 16.27 4.16 -12.29
N TYR A 370 14.99 3.88 -12.44
CA TYR A 370 14.24 2.92 -11.65
C TYR A 370 13.67 1.81 -12.54
N GLN A 371 13.73 0.58 -12.06
CA GLN A 371 13.01 -0.53 -12.66
C GLN A 371 11.64 -0.65 -12.00
N LEU A 372 10.58 -0.61 -12.81
CA LEU A 372 9.21 -0.93 -12.37
C LEU A 372 8.98 -2.44 -12.53
N ARG A 373 8.49 -3.09 -11.48
CA ARG A 373 8.12 -4.51 -11.49
C ARG A 373 6.71 -4.71 -10.96
N LEU A 374 6.07 -5.78 -11.42
CA LEU A 374 4.71 -6.15 -11.03
C LEU A 374 4.69 -7.61 -10.55
N GLY A 375 4.08 -7.87 -9.40
CA GLY A 375 3.75 -9.22 -8.94
C GLY A 375 2.66 -9.83 -9.83
N LEU A 376 2.86 -11.06 -10.28
CA LEU A 376 1.96 -11.72 -11.22
C LEU A 376 1.51 -13.09 -10.74
N SER A 377 0.27 -13.42 -11.08
CA SER A 377 -0.34 -14.74 -10.90
C SER A 377 -1.01 -15.18 -12.20
N GLY A 378 -0.36 -16.09 -12.93
CA GLY A 378 -0.81 -16.59 -14.22
C GLY A 378 -1.90 -17.66 -14.07
N ASN A 379 -2.98 -17.54 -14.84
CA ASN A 379 -3.99 -18.60 -14.99
C ASN A 379 -4.84 -18.39 -16.26
N PRO A 380 -5.58 -19.40 -16.75
CA PRO A 380 -6.35 -19.29 -18.00
C PRO A 380 -7.44 -18.20 -18.04
N SER A 381 -7.86 -17.66 -16.90
CA SER A 381 -8.86 -16.58 -16.81
C SER A 381 -8.25 -15.18 -16.94
N ARG A 382 -6.92 -15.05 -16.95
CA ARG A 382 -6.23 -13.76 -17.14
C ARG A 382 -6.40 -13.23 -18.57
N SER A 383 -5.83 -12.06 -18.83
CA SER A 383 -5.94 -11.38 -20.12
C SER A 383 -4.58 -11.25 -20.81
N ILE A 384 -4.60 -11.09 -22.13
CA ILE A 384 -3.43 -10.52 -22.82
C ILE A 384 -3.48 -9.01 -22.59
N VAL A 385 -2.38 -8.40 -22.15
CA VAL A 385 -2.35 -6.99 -21.76
C VAL A 385 -1.19 -6.21 -22.39
N GLN A 386 -1.42 -4.94 -22.72
CA GLN A 386 -0.39 -3.98 -23.08
C GLN A 386 -0.18 -3.04 -21.90
N TYR A 387 1.09 -2.91 -21.50
CA TYR A 387 1.53 -1.95 -20.50
C TYR A 387 1.84 -0.60 -21.13
N TYR A 388 1.60 0.48 -20.38
CA TYR A 388 2.01 1.83 -20.71
C TYR A 388 2.59 2.52 -19.48
N TRP A 389 3.53 3.42 -19.70
CA TRP A 389 4.16 4.21 -18.65
C TRP A 389 4.38 5.65 -19.12
N GLY A 390 4.32 6.59 -18.17
CA GLY A 390 4.66 7.98 -18.40
C GLY A 390 3.97 8.92 -17.43
N ASP A 391 3.80 10.15 -17.88
CA ASP A 391 2.97 11.14 -17.20
C ASP A 391 1.50 10.82 -17.49
N GLU A 392 0.57 11.31 -16.68
CA GLU A 392 -0.86 11.01 -16.86
C GLU A 392 -1.35 11.32 -18.28
N ASP A 393 -0.95 12.47 -18.82
CA ASP A 393 -1.36 12.95 -20.13
C ASP A 393 -0.60 12.29 -21.30
N ILE A 394 0.59 11.73 -21.04
CA ILE A 394 1.50 11.22 -22.07
C ILE A 394 1.95 9.80 -21.71
N MET A 395 1.13 8.84 -22.09
CA MET A 395 1.36 7.41 -21.89
C MET A 395 2.04 6.77 -23.11
N GLN A 396 3.20 6.14 -22.90
CA GLN A 396 3.90 5.40 -23.95
C GLN A 396 3.76 3.89 -23.74
N PRO A 397 3.47 3.11 -24.79
CA PRO A 397 3.43 1.65 -24.67
C PRO A 397 4.81 1.11 -24.29
N VAL A 398 4.85 0.17 -23.36
CA VAL A 398 6.06 -0.48 -22.88
C VAL A 398 6.10 -1.90 -23.40
N GLY A 399 7.05 -2.19 -24.29
CA GLY A 399 7.24 -3.51 -24.86
C GLY A 399 6.04 -4.02 -25.68
N LEU A 400 6.04 -5.33 -25.93
CA LEU A 400 4.95 -6.03 -26.62
C LEU A 400 3.85 -6.43 -25.64
N PRO A 401 2.62 -6.69 -26.12
CA PRO A 401 1.57 -7.28 -25.29
C PRO A 401 2.01 -8.59 -24.63
N ILE A 402 1.62 -8.75 -23.38
CA ILE A 402 1.98 -9.88 -22.51
C ILE A 402 0.76 -10.79 -22.36
N ASP A 403 0.96 -12.08 -22.57
CA ASP A 403 -0.07 -13.09 -22.32
C ASP A 403 0.04 -13.59 -20.88
N GLU A 404 -0.83 -13.09 -20.00
CA GLU A 404 -0.87 -13.50 -18.59
C GLU A 404 -1.68 -14.79 -18.38
N ARG A 405 -2.20 -15.42 -19.44
CA ARG A 405 -3.02 -16.65 -19.36
C ARG A 405 -2.24 -17.93 -19.14
N THR A 406 -0.95 -17.78 -18.85
CA THR A 406 -0.02 -18.89 -18.67
C THR A 406 -0.61 -19.92 -17.71
N SER A 407 -0.65 -21.18 -18.17
CA SER A 407 -1.35 -22.27 -17.48
C SER A 407 -0.78 -22.49 -16.09
N TYR A 408 -1.65 -22.72 -15.10
CA TYR A 408 -1.27 -23.13 -13.75
C TYR A 408 -0.36 -24.36 -13.72
N ASN A 409 -0.44 -25.24 -14.72
CA ASN A 409 0.31 -26.49 -14.77
C ASN A 409 1.69 -26.35 -15.43
N GLU A 410 1.86 -25.35 -16.30
CA GLU A 410 3.13 -25.11 -17.01
C GLU A 410 3.87 -23.92 -16.39
N GLY A 411 3.17 -23.04 -15.67
CA GLY A 411 3.73 -21.83 -15.07
C GLY A 411 4.61 -21.04 -16.04
N TYR A 412 5.59 -20.31 -15.52
CA TYR A 412 6.55 -19.59 -16.36
C TYR A 412 7.64 -20.50 -17.00
N GLU A 413 7.41 -21.82 -17.17
CA GLU A 413 8.35 -22.75 -17.86
C GLU A 413 8.67 -22.29 -19.29
N ALA A 414 7.70 -21.69 -19.99
CA ALA A 414 7.90 -21.08 -21.31
C ALA A 414 8.94 -19.94 -21.33
N TYR A 415 9.30 -19.40 -20.16
CA TYR A 415 10.31 -18.36 -19.98
C TYR A 415 11.65 -18.90 -19.45
N GLY A 416 11.86 -20.22 -19.55
CA GLY A 416 13.13 -20.87 -19.21
C GLY A 416 13.21 -21.44 -17.80
N ARG A 417 12.09 -21.48 -17.06
CA ARG A 417 12.01 -22.18 -15.78
C ARG A 417 12.07 -23.69 -16.02
N ASN A 418 13.25 -24.29 -15.93
CA ASN A 418 13.42 -25.75 -15.96
C ASN A 418 14.37 -26.17 -14.84
N ASP A 419 13.88 -27.01 -13.94
CA ASP A 419 14.62 -27.57 -12.79
C ASP A 419 15.86 -28.38 -13.19
N SER A 420 15.99 -28.71 -14.49
CA SER A 420 17.11 -29.47 -15.07
C SER A 420 18.20 -28.57 -15.71
N SER A 421 18.09 -27.24 -15.63
CA SER A 421 19.04 -26.32 -16.28
C SER A 421 20.35 -26.17 -15.49
N PHE A 422 21.48 -26.11 -16.21
CA PHE A 422 22.83 -25.90 -15.63
C PHE A 422 23.16 -24.43 -15.33
N VAL A 423 22.21 -23.51 -15.57
CA VAL A 423 22.36 -22.05 -15.42
C VAL A 423 21.41 -21.60 -14.32
N ASP A 424 21.83 -20.59 -13.55
CA ASP A 424 20.99 -19.99 -12.50
C ASP A 424 19.65 -19.53 -13.08
N LEU A 425 18.55 -20.09 -12.56
CA LEU A 425 17.20 -19.87 -13.01
C LEU A 425 16.79 -18.39 -12.92
N ASP A 426 17.27 -17.66 -11.90
CA ASP A 426 16.99 -16.23 -11.74
C ASP A 426 17.67 -15.40 -12.84
N LEU A 427 18.84 -15.84 -13.32
CA LEU A 427 19.53 -15.17 -14.41
C LEU A 427 18.79 -15.35 -15.74
N ILE A 428 18.29 -16.55 -16.04
CA ILE A 428 17.51 -16.79 -17.26
C ILE A 428 16.21 -16.00 -17.24
N LEU A 429 15.46 -16.04 -16.13
CA LEU A 429 14.21 -15.32 -16.00
C LEU A 429 14.42 -13.81 -16.18
N SER A 430 15.45 -13.24 -15.56
CA SER A 430 15.72 -11.80 -15.64
C SER A 430 16.09 -11.35 -17.06
N GLN A 431 16.82 -12.15 -17.83
CA GLN A 431 17.06 -11.90 -19.25
C GLN A 431 15.76 -11.92 -20.08
N GLY A 432 14.78 -12.72 -19.68
CA GLY A 432 13.44 -12.75 -20.25
C GLY A 432 12.48 -11.69 -19.70
N GLY A 433 12.93 -10.78 -18.83
CA GLY A 433 12.10 -9.76 -18.21
C GLY A 433 11.19 -10.28 -17.08
N HIS A 434 11.54 -11.40 -16.45
CA HIS A 434 10.80 -12.00 -15.34
C HIS A 434 11.69 -12.24 -14.13
N MET A 435 11.08 -12.45 -12.96
CA MET A 435 11.78 -12.91 -11.76
C MET A 435 10.88 -13.86 -10.97
N ARG A 436 11.45 -14.71 -10.12
CA ARG A 436 10.66 -15.48 -9.16
C ARG A 436 10.01 -14.57 -8.12
N VAL A 437 8.98 -15.09 -7.45
CA VAL A 437 8.33 -14.42 -6.32
C VAL A 437 9.37 -14.13 -5.23
N PRO A 438 9.28 -12.98 -4.55
CA PRO A 438 10.13 -12.66 -3.41
C PRO A 438 10.15 -13.77 -2.35
N ASN A 439 11.30 -13.99 -1.73
CA ASN A 439 11.48 -15.06 -0.75
C ASN A 439 10.90 -14.76 0.64
N VAL A 440 10.07 -13.72 0.79
CA VAL A 440 9.58 -13.24 2.09
C VAL A 440 8.21 -13.73 2.50
N PHE A 441 7.47 -14.43 1.63
CA PHE A 441 6.11 -14.86 1.94
C PHE A 441 5.77 -16.25 1.40
N LYS A 442 4.73 -16.82 1.98
CA LYS A 442 4.17 -18.14 1.68
C LYS A 442 2.70 -18.00 1.26
N SER A 443 2.15 -19.07 0.71
CA SER A 443 0.69 -19.22 0.68
C SER A 443 0.19 -19.29 2.12
N ALA A 444 -1.01 -18.78 2.38
CA ALA A 444 -1.59 -18.77 3.73
C ALA A 444 -1.68 -20.18 4.38
N PHE A 445 -1.57 -21.27 3.61
CA PHE A 445 -1.66 -22.65 4.10
C PHE A 445 -0.49 -23.59 3.76
N THR A 446 0.55 -23.15 3.04
CA THR A 446 1.62 -24.04 2.57
C THR A 446 3.03 -23.45 2.73
N SER A 447 4.02 -24.06 2.06
CA SER A 447 5.43 -23.67 2.03
C SER A 447 5.65 -22.32 1.34
N ASN A 448 6.91 -21.86 1.37
CA ASN A 448 7.39 -20.75 0.57
C ASN A 448 6.95 -20.90 -0.91
N ILE A 449 6.49 -19.80 -1.51
CA ILE A 449 5.93 -19.78 -2.88
C ILE A 449 6.91 -19.26 -3.94
N ARG A 450 8.15 -18.94 -3.57
CA ARG A 450 9.21 -18.54 -4.51
C ARG A 450 9.34 -19.52 -5.67
N ASP A 451 9.30 -20.81 -5.34
CA ASP A 451 9.45 -21.89 -6.30
C ASP A 451 8.13 -22.40 -6.89
N TYR A 452 7.04 -21.64 -6.70
CA TYR A 452 5.76 -21.95 -7.33
C TYR A 452 5.67 -21.39 -8.76
N SER A 453 5.47 -22.26 -9.75
CA SER A 453 5.58 -21.92 -11.18
C SER A 453 4.56 -20.95 -11.76
N PRO A 454 3.31 -20.85 -11.26
CA PRO A 454 2.32 -19.89 -11.76
C PRO A 454 2.52 -18.45 -11.27
N LEU A 455 3.33 -18.26 -10.23
CA LEU A 455 3.59 -16.96 -9.63
C LEU A 455 4.98 -16.44 -10.01
N GLY A 456 5.12 -15.12 -10.06
CA GLY A 456 6.39 -14.48 -10.34
C GLY A 456 6.29 -12.96 -10.28
N ARG A 457 7.32 -12.32 -10.81
CA ARG A 457 7.36 -10.88 -11.06
C ARG A 457 7.69 -10.64 -12.51
N ARG A 458 7.12 -9.59 -13.07
CA ARG A 458 7.49 -9.06 -14.38
C ARG A 458 8.30 -7.79 -14.21
N ILE A 459 9.43 -7.71 -14.90
CA ILE A 459 10.12 -6.45 -15.16
C ILE A 459 9.34 -5.75 -16.26
N VAL A 460 8.64 -4.67 -15.90
CA VAL A 460 7.86 -3.87 -16.85
C VAL A 460 8.82 -3.09 -17.74
N GLY A 461 9.79 -2.41 -17.13
CA GLY A 461 10.82 -1.63 -17.82
C GLY A 461 11.69 -0.86 -16.84
N SER A 462 12.69 -0.15 -17.39
CA SER A 462 13.55 0.77 -16.64
C SER A 462 13.36 2.18 -17.17
N PHE A 463 13.13 3.13 -16.28
CA PHE A 463 12.69 4.48 -16.60
C PHE A 463 13.48 5.54 -15.82
N ASP A 464 13.77 6.68 -16.44
CA ASP A 464 14.32 7.86 -15.75
C ASP A 464 13.17 8.57 -15.02
N MET A 465 13.24 8.56 -13.69
CA MET A 465 12.24 9.12 -12.80
C MET A 465 12.84 10.29 -12.00
N LYS A 466 12.02 11.31 -11.77
CA LYS A 466 12.34 12.49 -10.96
C LYS A 466 11.62 12.46 -9.63
N ALA A 467 12.32 12.81 -8.55
CA ALA A 467 11.79 12.76 -7.19
C ALA A 467 10.63 13.73 -6.96
N ASP A 468 10.58 14.82 -7.73
CA ASP A 468 9.54 15.84 -7.67
C ASP A 468 8.38 15.64 -8.67
N LYS A 469 8.36 14.49 -9.37
CA LYS A 469 7.42 14.23 -10.45
C LYS A 469 6.57 12.99 -10.21
N LYS A 470 5.29 13.09 -10.57
CA LYS A 470 4.35 11.97 -10.57
C LYS A 470 4.43 11.18 -11.87
N TYR A 471 4.42 9.87 -11.73
CA TYR A 471 4.40 8.93 -12.85
C TYR A 471 3.26 7.94 -12.67
N TYR A 472 2.85 7.36 -13.79
CA TYR A 472 1.67 6.51 -13.84
C TYR A 472 1.97 5.26 -14.67
N PHE A 473 1.30 4.17 -14.30
CA PHE A 473 1.36 2.88 -14.96
C PHE A 473 -0.04 2.49 -15.41
N ARG A 474 -0.21 2.19 -16.70
CA ARG A 474 -1.51 1.82 -17.28
C ARG A 474 -1.45 0.43 -17.88
N ILE A 475 -2.50 -0.35 -17.66
CA ILE A 475 -2.63 -1.70 -18.19
C ILE A 475 -3.94 -1.79 -18.99
N LYS A 476 -3.85 -2.25 -20.24
CA LYS A 476 -5.01 -2.41 -21.12
C LYS A 476 -5.06 -3.82 -21.68
N SER A 477 -6.23 -4.45 -21.72
CA SER A 477 -6.36 -5.73 -22.43
C SER A 477 -6.23 -5.56 -23.95
N VAL A 478 -5.60 -6.54 -24.58
CA VAL A 478 -5.52 -6.70 -26.04
C VAL A 478 -6.60 -7.70 -26.44
N GLY A 479 -7.83 -7.21 -26.57
CA GLY A 479 -9.01 -8.02 -26.92
C GLY A 479 -10.29 -7.58 -26.21
N THR A 480 -11.40 -8.20 -26.57
CA THR A 480 -12.76 -7.89 -26.04
C THR A 480 -13.45 -9.11 -25.41
N SER A 481 -12.71 -10.19 -25.15
CA SER A 481 -13.23 -11.38 -24.47
C SER A 481 -13.24 -11.19 -22.96
N ASN A 482 -13.99 -12.05 -22.27
CA ASN A 482 -13.95 -12.13 -20.81
C ASN A 482 -12.52 -12.34 -20.33
N GLY A 483 -12.16 -11.68 -19.24
CA GLY A 483 -10.81 -11.72 -18.73
C GLY A 483 -10.69 -11.06 -17.38
N GLN A 484 -9.60 -11.40 -16.71
CA GLN A 484 -9.21 -10.85 -15.42
C GLN A 484 -7.83 -10.19 -15.57
N LEU A 485 -7.59 -9.16 -14.76
CA LEU A 485 -6.27 -8.58 -14.52
C LEU A 485 -6.04 -8.60 -13.01
N PHE A 486 -4.98 -9.28 -12.61
CA PHE A 486 -4.58 -9.45 -11.21
C PHE A 486 -3.55 -8.40 -10.83
N LEU A 487 -3.75 -7.79 -9.66
CA LEU A 487 -2.95 -6.70 -9.14
C LEU A 487 -2.67 -6.98 -7.66
N ASP A 488 -1.44 -7.35 -7.36
CA ASP A 488 -1.00 -7.73 -6.01
C ASP A 488 -0.07 -6.66 -5.44
N TYR A 489 1.21 -6.67 -5.84
CA TYR A 489 2.19 -5.64 -5.45
C TYR A 489 2.94 -5.10 -6.67
N LEU A 490 3.48 -3.90 -6.52
CA LEU A 490 4.47 -3.31 -7.43
C LEU A 490 5.81 -3.10 -6.72
N GLU A 491 6.89 -3.05 -7.49
CA GLU A 491 8.21 -2.69 -6.99
C GLU A 491 8.79 -1.53 -7.82
N LEU A 492 9.30 -0.50 -7.15
CA LEU A 492 10.19 0.51 -7.72
C LEU A 492 11.60 0.25 -7.20
N VAL A 493 12.52 -0.07 -8.11
CA VAL A 493 13.87 -0.55 -7.76
C VAL A 493 14.90 0.40 -8.35
N PRO A 494 15.67 1.16 -7.55
CA PRO A 494 16.69 2.06 -8.07
C PRO A 494 17.86 1.30 -8.69
N ALA A 495 18.54 1.88 -9.68
CA ALA A 495 19.68 1.25 -10.37
C ALA A 495 20.85 0.90 -9.44
N THR A 496 21.00 1.63 -8.34
CA THR A 496 21.92 1.32 -7.22
C THR A 496 21.68 -0.06 -6.59
N VAL A 497 20.49 -0.64 -6.77
CA VAL A 497 20.13 -2.00 -6.32
C VAL A 497 20.25 -3.00 -7.46
N PHE A 498 19.49 -2.82 -8.56
CA PHE A 498 19.41 -3.87 -9.59
C PHE A 498 20.56 -3.86 -10.61
N GLN A 499 21.39 -2.81 -10.64
CA GLN A 499 22.62 -2.72 -11.46
C GLN A 499 23.87 -2.56 -10.58
N ASN A 500 23.80 -2.93 -9.31
CA ASN A 500 24.93 -2.80 -8.41
C ASN A 500 26.10 -3.69 -8.88
N PRO A 501 27.30 -3.13 -9.12
CA PRO A 501 28.43 -3.89 -9.66
C PRO A 501 29.10 -4.79 -8.63
N GLU A 502 28.88 -4.56 -7.33
CA GLU A 502 29.57 -5.25 -6.23
C GLU A 502 28.67 -6.25 -5.51
N LYS A 503 27.37 -5.99 -5.46
CA LYS A 503 26.39 -6.81 -4.72
C LYS A 503 25.24 -7.21 -5.63
N ALA A 504 25.05 -8.51 -5.82
CA ALA A 504 23.84 -9.00 -6.48
C ALA A 504 22.59 -8.63 -5.68
N GLU A 505 21.53 -8.29 -6.39
CA GLU A 505 20.21 -8.08 -5.78
C GLU A 505 19.77 -9.35 -5.04
N ASP A 506 19.29 -9.17 -3.80
CA ASP A 506 18.86 -10.30 -2.99
C ASP A 506 17.48 -10.85 -3.41
N ILE A 507 17.22 -12.08 -3.00
CA ILE A 507 16.05 -12.86 -3.40
C ILE A 507 14.76 -12.50 -2.65
N TRP A 508 14.83 -11.67 -1.61
CA TRP A 508 13.78 -11.43 -0.62
C TRP A 508 12.77 -10.36 -1.05
#